data_AF-V3ZQJ5-F1
#
_entry.id   AF-V3ZQJ5-F1
#
_cell.length_a   1.000
_cell.length_b   1.000
_cell.length_c   1.000
_cell.angle_alpha   90.00
_cell.angle_beta   90.00
_cell.angle_gamma   90.00
#
_symmetry.space_group_name_H-M   'P 1'
#
loop_
_entity.id
_entity.type
_entity.pdbx_description
1 polymer ?
#
loop_
_entity_poly.entity_id
_entity_poly.type
_entity_poly.pdbx_seq_one_letter_code
_entity_poly.pdbx_strand_id
1 'polypeptide(L)'
;MSSKPIIKVQEDISALKQLLSVVSNTLQRNTCAVEKLKREMTMELKNSEMATRTKDTPPGLQYENTAPTLYFQALVEDFENRMVTYRQQIEVLENHLASLYQPNRHSPAELIALLRKLHETFIALAANLQQVHEAVKTLKEHYLNYRKIIHGDNRNIFEKQQKVSVRQTNYRNIEQTGPNPFTGVTNAAAVAMASVLTRSQQPAGKYISFFNL
;
A
#
# COMPACT_ATOMS: atom_id res chain seq x y z
N MET A 1 -48.36 -13.79 -3.83
CA MET A 1 -47.17 -12.95 -4.06
C MET A 1 -45.94 -13.85 -3.98
N SER A 2 -45.11 -13.92 -5.03
CA SER A 2 -43.99 -14.89 -5.13
C SER A 2 -42.72 -14.35 -4.48
N SER A 3 -42.10 -15.13 -3.58
CA SER A 3 -40.85 -14.79 -2.87
C SER A 3 -39.57 -15.06 -3.69
N LYS A 4 -39.70 -15.56 -4.92
CA LYS A 4 -38.54 -15.85 -5.79
C LYS A 4 -37.64 -14.63 -6.07
N PRO A 5 -38.17 -13.41 -6.28
CA PRO A 5 -37.33 -12.23 -6.52
C PRO A 5 -36.50 -11.84 -5.29
N ILE A 6 -37.05 -11.94 -4.08
CA ILE A 6 -36.35 -11.56 -2.86
C ILE A 6 -35.22 -12.54 -2.52
N ILE A 7 -35.41 -13.84 -2.77
CA ILE A 7 -34.37 -14.87 -2.61
C ILE A 7 -33.23 -14.62 -3.61
N LYS A 8 -33.56 -14.34 -4.88
CA LYS A 8 -32.55 -14.03 -5.90
C LYS A 8 -31.69 -12.82 -5.53
N VAL A 9 -32.31 -11.75 -5.03
CA VAL A 9 -31.56 -10.58 -4.55
C VAL A 9 -30.64 -10.92 -3.39
N GLN A 10 -31.07 -11.80 -2.47
CA GLN A 10 -30.23 -12.26 -1.35
C GLN A 10 -29.02 -13.08 -1.82
N GLU A 11 -29.22 -13.95 -2.82
CA GLU A 11 -28.14 -14.71 -3.45
C GLU A 11 -27.15 -13.78 -4.15
N ASP A 12 -27.65 -12.83 -4.96
CA ASP A 12 -26.84 -11.85 -5.70
C ASP A 12 -26.01 -10.98 -4.74
N ILE A 13 -26.60 -10.51 -3.63
CA ILE A 13 -25.88 -9.75 -2.59
C ILE A 13 -24.78 -10.60 -1.95
N SER A 14 -25.05 -11.87 -1.69
CA SER A 14 -24.08 -12.78 -1.07
C SER A 14 -22.89 -13.04 -2.01
N ALA A 15 -23.16 -13.26 -3.30
CA ALA A 15 -22.14 -13.41 -4.33
C ALA A 15 -21.30 -12.12 -4.50
N LEU A 16 -21.96 -10.95 -4.52
CA LEU A 16 -21.26 -9.66 -4.60
C LEU A 16 -20.35 -9.41 -3.40
N LYS A 17 -20.77 -9.77 -2.18
CA LYS A 17 -19.92 -9.67 -0.99
C LYS A 17 -18.67 -10.54 -1.08
N GLN A 18 -18.81 -11.76 -1.60
CA GLN A 18 -17.67 -12.65 -1.81
C GLN A 18 -16.70 -12.07 -2.85
N LEU A 19 -17.22 -11.59 -3.99
CA LEU A 19 -16.40 -10.97 -5.03
C LEU A 19 -15.67 -9.72 -4.50
N LEU A 20 -16.36 -8.87 -3.75
CA LEU A 20 -15.76 -7.69 -3.13
C LEU A 20 -14.65 -8.07 -2.14
N SER A 21 -14.81 -9.15 -1.37
CA SER A 21 -13.76 -9.67 -0.49
C SER A 21 -12.53 -10.10 -1.28
N VAL A 22 -12.70 -10.82 -2.39
CA VAL A 22 -11.59 -11.23 -3.27
C VAL A 22 -10.86 -10.02 -3.85
N VAL A 23 -11.61 -9.01 -4.34
CA VAL A 23 -11.04 -7.77 -4.89
C VAL A 23 -10.29 -7.00 -3.80
N SER A 24 -10.88 -6.85 -2.61
CA SER A 24 -10.26 -6.18 -1.47
C SER A 24 -8.94 -6.85 -1.06
N ASN A 25 -8.94 -8.18 -0.94
CA ASN A 25 -7.72 -8.94 -0.60
C ASN A 25 -6.64 -8.82 -1.68
N THR A 26 -7.04 -8.75 -2.95
CA THR A 26 -6.09 -8.55 -4.07
C THR A 26 -5.53 -7.14 -4.08
N LEU A 27 -6.37 -6.14 -3.84
CA LEU A 27 -5.94 -4.75 -3.71
C LEU A 27 -4.94 -4.59 -2.56
N GLN A 28 -5.22 -5.17 -1.39
CA GLN A 28 -4.31 -5.14 -0.24
C GLN A 28 -2.95 -5.79 -0.56
N ARG A 29 -2.94 -6.94 -1.24
CA ARG A 29 -1.71 -7.59 -1.72
C ARG A 29 -0.93 -6.69 -2.67
N ASN A 30 -1.62 -6.06 -3.63
CA ASN A 30 -0.99 -5.14 -4.58
C ASN A 30 -0.43 -3.90 -3.88
N THR A 31 -1.14 -3.33 -2.90
CA THR A 31 -0.63 -2.21 -2.09
C THR A 31 0.66 -2.59 -1.39
N CYS A 32 0.73 -3.79 -0.78
CA CYS A 32 1.97 -4.27 -0.15
C CYS A 32 3.12 -4.42 -1.15
N ALA A 33 2.83 -4.98 -2.34
CA ALA A 33 3.83 -5.13 -3.41
C ALA A 33 4.36 -3.77 -3.90
N VAL A 34 3.48 -2.78 -4.07
CA VAL A 34 3.87 -1.41 -4.47
C VAL A 34 4.73 -0.75 -3.39
N GLU A 35 4.37 -0.87 -2.11
CA GLU A 35 5.17 -0.31 -1.01
C GLU A 35 6.54 -1.01 -0.86
N LYS A 36 6.61 -2.31 -1.18
CA LYS A 36 7.89 -3.02 -1.28
C LYS A 36 8.74 -2.47 -2.44
N LEU A 37 8.16 -2.39 -3.63
CA LEU A 37 8.86 -1.89 -4.83
C LEU A 37 9.35 -0.45 -4.64
N LYS A 38 8.55 0.40 -4.00
CA LYS A 38 8.94 1.79 -3.68
C LYS A 38 10.17 1.86 -2.77
N ARG A 39 10.25 0.98 -1.76
CA ARG A 39 11.42 0.89 -0.88
C ARG A 39 12.65 0.41 -1.64
N GLU A 40 12.51 -0.62 -2.47
CA GLU A 40 13.59 -1.14 -3.32
C GLU A 40 14.10 -0.07 -4.29
N MET A 41 13.20 0.64 -4.98
CA MET A 41 13.55 1.74 -5.89
C MET A 41 14.32 2.86 -5.17
N THR A 42 13.88 3.23 -3.96
CA THR A 42 14.56 4.28 -3.17
C THR A 42 15.97 3.82 -2.77
N MET A 43 16.12 2.54 -2.42
CA MET A 43 17.42 1.97 -2.09
C MET A 43 18.34 1.94 -3.31
N GLU A 44 17.84 1.54 -4.48
CA GLU A 44 18.66 1.52 -5.70
C GLU A 44 19.03 2.91 -6.21
N LEU A 45 18.16 3.90 -6.04
CA LEU A 45 18.52 5.29 -6.31
C LEU A 45 19.70 5.72 -5.44
N LYS A 46 19.67 5.39 -4.13
CA LYS A 46 20.79 5.68 -3.22
C LYS A 46 22.08 4.95 -3.64
N ASN A 47 21.99 3.70 -4.09
CA ASN A 47 23.15 2.94 -4.58
C ASN A 47 23.76 3.59 -5.84
N SER A 48 22.93 4.05 -6.76
CA SER A 48 23.36 4.76 -7.97
C SER A 48 24.01 6.11 -7.66
N GLU A 49 23.43 6.88 -6.74
CA GLU A 49 24.05 8.11 -6.24
C GLU A 49 25.39 7.86 -5.57
N MET A 50 25.50 6.81 -4.75
CA MET A 50 26.76 6.39 -4.13
C MET A 50 27.83 6.06 -5.17
N ALA A 51 27.48 5.32 -6.22
CA ALA A 51 28.39 5.00 -7.32
C ALA A 51 28.89 6.27 -8.03
N THR A 52 27.99 7.23 -8.25
CA THR A 52 28.33 8.53 -8.85
C THR A 52 29.27 9.34 -7.96
N ARG A 53 28.97 9.46 -6.65
CA ARG A 53 29.84 10.15 -5.69
C ARG A 53 31.22 9.50 -5.58
N THR A 54 31.27 8.18 -5.62
CA THR A 54 32.53 7.43 -5.59
C THR A 54 33.39 7.73 -6.82
N LYS A 55 32.76 7.82 -8.01
CA LYS A 55 33.45 8.21 -9.25
C LYS A 55 33.99 9.65 -9.18
N ASP A 56 33.21 10.57 -8.62
CA ASP A 56 33.59 11.99 -8.54
C ASP A 56 34.58 12.30 -7.41
N THR A 57 34.81 11.35 -6.50
CA THR A 57 35.76 11.49 -5.40
C THR A 57 37.21 11.40 -5.92
N PRO A 58 38.07 12.39 -5.67
CA PRO A 58 39.45 12.38 -6.16
C PRO A 58 40.26 11.24 -5.52
N PRO A 59 41.28 10.68 -6.20
CA PRO A 59 42.06 9.55 -5.69
C PRO A 59 42.65 9.75 -4.29
N GLY A 60 43.06 10.98 -3.97
CA GLY A 60 43.62 11.34 -2.67
C GLY A 60 42.62 11.32 -1.50
N LEU A 61 41.32 11.18 -1.75
CA LEU A 61 40.28 11.08 -0.71
C LEU A 61 39.53 9.74 -0.72
N GLN A 62 39.88 8.82 -1.63
CA GLN A 62 39.18 7.53 -1.75
C GLN A 62 39.33 6.64 -0.51
N TYR A 63 40.41 6.78 0.26
CA TYR A 63 40.61 6.00 1.49
C TYR A 63 39.57 6.33 2.58
N GLU A 64 38.96 7.53 2.54
CA GLU A 64 37.89 7.93 3.45
C GLU A 64 36.50 7.43 2.97
N ASN A 65 36.40 7.03 1.70
CA ASN A 65 35.15 6.57 1.10
C ASN A 65 34.85 5.10 1.46
N THR A 66 34.24 4.90 2.62
CA THR A 66 33.86 3.57 3.14
C THR A 66 32.51 3.05 2.61
N ALA A 67 31.75 3.88 1.89
CA ALA A 67 30.39 3.51 1.44
C ALA A 67 30.35 2.28 0.50
N PRO A 68 31.27 2.13 -0.48
CA PRO A 68 31.29 0.94 -1.32
C PRO A 68 31.54 -0.35 -0.53
N THR A 69 32.46 -0.32 0.43
CA THR A 69 32.75 -1.50 1.28
C THR A 69 31.53 -1.93 2.06
N LEU A 70 30.81 -0.99 2.69
CA LEU A 70 29.58 -1.28 3.42
C LEU A 70 28.47 -1.81 2.49
N TYR A 71 28.36 -1.26 1.28
CA TYR A 71 27.41 -1.75 0.28
C TYR A 71 27.68 -3.22 -0.08
N PHE A 72 28.94 -3.58 -0.40
CA PHE A 72 29.27 -4.96 -0.75
C PHE A 72 29.11 -5.92 0.42
N GLN A 73 29.41 -5.49 1.66
CA GLN A 73 29.14 -6.30 2.84
C GLN A 73 27.65 -6.60 3.00
N ALA A 74 26.79 -5.59 2.89
CA ALA A 74 25.34 -5.78 2.95
C ALA A 74 24.81 -6.63 1.78
N LEU A 75 25.42 -6.51 0.59
CA LEU A 75 25.05 -7.30 -0.58
C LEU A 75 25.35 -8.79 -0.37
N VAL A 76 26.50 -9.13 0.22
CA VAL A 76 26.85 -10.51 0.56
C VAL A 76 25.88 -11.07 1.60
N GLU A 77 25.55 -10.31 2.64
CA GLU A 77 24.56 -10.71 3.65
C GLU A 77 23.17 -10.96 3.03
N ASP A 78 22.72 -10.12 2.09
CA ASP A 78 21.47 -10.36 1.35
C ASP A 78 21.53 -11.64 0.53
N PHE A 79 22.65 -11.90 -0.16
CA PHE A 79 22.84 -13.14 -0.91
C PHE A 79 22.78 -14.38 -0.03
N GLU A 80 23.43 -14.36 1.14
CA GLU A 80 23.38 -15.47 2.10
C GLU A 80 21.94 -15.75 2.55
N ASN A 81 21.19 -14.71 2.91
CA ASN A 81 19.77 -14.82 3.28
C ASN A 81 18.91 -15.39 2.15
N ARG A 82 19.16 -14.96 0.91
CA ARG A 82 18.47 -15.48 -0.28
C ARG A 82 18.80 -16.94 -0.54
N MET A 83 20.05 -17.36 -0.38
CA MET A 83 20.44 -18.77 -0.53
C MET A 83 19.71 -19.67 0.47
N VAL A 84 19.61 -19.24 1.74
CA VAL A 84 18.85 -19.97 2.76
C VAL A 84 17.37 -20.06 2.37
N THR A 85 16.79 -18.97 1.87
CA THR A 85 15.39 -18.93 1.41
C THR A 85 15.16 -19.87 0.23
N TYR A 86 16.06 -19.86 -0.77
CA TYR A 86 15.94 -20.76 -1.93
C TYR A 86 16.06 -22.22 -1.53
N ARG A 87 16.97 -22.56 -0.62
CA ARG A 87 17.08 -23.92 -0.08
C ARG A 87 15.77 -24.38 0.57
N GLN A 88 15.15 -23.55 1.40
CA GLN A 88 13.86 -23.85 2.01
C GLN A 88 12.75 -24.01 0.96
N GLN A 89 12.74 -23.16 -0.07
CA GLN A 89 11.76 -23.26 -1.16
C GLN A 89 11.91 -24.55 -1.96
N ILE A 90 13.15 -24.99 -2.22
CA ILE A 90 13.44 -26.27 -2.88
C ILE A 90 12.94 -27.43 -2.01
N GLU A 91 13.24 -27.43 -0.71
CA GLU A 91 12.79 -28.47 0.22
C GLU A 91 11.25 -28.55 0.30
N VAL A 92 10.57 -27.40 0.35
CA VAL A 92 9.10 -27.34 0.31
C VAL A 92 8.56 -27.89 -1.02
N LEU A 93 9.21 -27.57 -2.14
CA LEU A 93 8.80 -28.07 -3.45
C LEU A 93 8.99 -29.58 -3.57
N GLU A 94 10.12 -30.11 -3.08
CA GLU A 94 10.40 -31.55 -3.05
C GLU A 94 9.37 -32.30 -2.20
N ASN A 95 9.06 -31.78 -1.01
CA ASN A 95 8.02 -32.34 -0.15
C ASN A 95 6.63 -32.31 -0.82
N HIS A 96 6.29 -31.20 -1.49
CA HIS A 96 5.04 -31.10 -2.23
C HIS A 96 4.98 -32.12 -3.38
N LEU A 97 6.05 -32.25 -4.16
CA LEU A 97 6.13 -33.26 -5.22
C LEU A 97 6.00 -34.67 -4.65
N ALA A 98 6.70 -35.00 -3.55
CA ALA A 98 6.59 -36.29 -2.89
C ALA A 98 5.14 -36.60 -2.46
N SER A 99 4.41 -35.60 -1.96
CA SER A 99 2.99 -35.76 -1.58
C SER A 99 2.04 -35.96 -2.78
N LEU A 100 2.37 -35.43 -3.97
CA LEU A 100 1.56 -35.66 -5.18
C LEU A 100 1.64 -37.11 -5.67
N TYR A 101 2.77 -37.79 -5.42
CA TYR A 101 2.95 -39.21 -5.77
C TYR A 101 2.31 -40.16 -4.75
N GLN A 102 1.85 -39.65 -3.60
CA GLN A 102 1.10 -40.45 -2.63
C GLN A 102 -0.40 -40.41 -2.97
N PRO A 103 -1.07 -41.57 -3.10
CA PRO A 103 -2.51 -41.61 -3.34
C PRO A 103 -3.28 -41.12 -2.09
N ASN A 104 -3.57 -39.82 -2.03
CA ASN A 104 -4.31 -39.20 -0.95
C ASN A 104 -5.80 -39.59 -0.99
N ARG A 105 -6.23 -40.44 -0.05
CA ARG A 105 -7.66 -40.61 0.29
C ARG A 105 -7.96 -39.85 1.57
N HIS A 106 -8.13 -38.54 1.49
CA HIS A 106 -8.56 -37.76 2.65
C HIS A 106 -9.97 -38.16 3.05
N SER A 107 -10.12 -38.73 4.24
CA SER A 107 -11.43 -39.04 4.80
C SER A 107 -12.11 -37.77 5.31
N PRO A 108 -13.44 -37.61 5.17
CA PRO A 108 -14.17 -36.49 5.78
C PRO A 108 -13.90 -36.33 7.30
N ALA A 109 -13.65 -37.44 8.00
CA ALA A 109 -13.30 -37.41 9.43
C ALA A 109 -11.92 -36.78 9.70
N GLU A 110 -10.94 -37.02 8.82
CA GLU A 110 -9.61 -36.41 8.92
C GLU A 110 -9.67 -34.90 8.69
N LEU A 111 -10.51 -34.44 7.75
CA LEU A 111 -10.71 -33.00 7.51
C LEU A 111 -11.27 -32.30 8.74
N ILE A 112 -12.25 -32.91 9.42
CA ILE A 112 -12.82 -32.35 10.66
C ILE A 112 -11.77 -32.32 11.76
N ALA A 113 -10.97 -33.38 11.92
CA ALA A 113 -9.88 -33.41 12.89
C ALA A 113 -8.83 -32.32 12.58
N LEU A 114 -8.49 -32.12 11.31
CA LEU A 114 -7.58 -31.07 10.86
C LEU A 114 -8.13 -29.66 11.14
N LEU A 115 -9.43 -29.45 10.92
CA LEU A 115 -10.10 -28.18 11.23
C LEU A 115 -10.08 -27.87 12.74
N ARG A 116 -10.28 -28.88 13.59
CA ARG A 116 -10.16 -28.73 15.05
C ARG A 116 -8.75 -28.37 15.45
N LYS A 117 -7.75 -29.08 14.92
CA LYS A 117 -6.33 -28.76 15.17
C LYS A 117 -5.97 -27.35 14.69
N LEU A 118 -6.47 -26.93 13.53
CA LEU A 118 -6.30 -25.57 13.02
C LEU A 118 -6.91 -24.55 14.00
N HIS A 119 -8.13 -24.80 14.49
CA HIS A 119 -8.75 -23.93 15.49
C HIS A 119 -7.95 -23.83 16.79
N GLU A 120 -7.46 -24.95 17.32
CA GLU A 120 -6.57 -24.98 18.50
C GLU A 120 -5.29 -24.17 18.26
N THR A 121 -4.66 -24.32 17.09
CA THR A 121 -3.48 -23.51 16.73
C THR A 121 -3.80 -22.02 16.66
N PHE A 122 -4.97 -21.64 16.14
CA PHE A 122 -5.41 -20.24 16.13
C PHE A 122 -5.61 -19.68 17.54
N ILE A 123 -6.21 -20.46 18.45
CA ILE A 123 -6.37 -20.04 19.85
C ILE A 123 -5.00 -19.85 20.50
N ALA A 124 -4.09 -20.81 20.32
CA ALA A 124 -2.73 -20.72 20.87
C ALA A 124 -1.96 -19.49 20.33
N LEU A 125 -2.06 -19.24 19.02
CA LEU A 125 -1.45 -18.05 18.40
C LEU A 125 -2.07 -16.75 18.92
N ALA A 126 -3.40 -16.71 19.13
CA ALA A 126 -4.07 -15.54 19.69
C ALA A 126 -3.63 -15.27 21.14
N ALA A 127 -3.46 -16.32 21.96
CA ALA A 127 -2.93 -16.20 23.32
C ALA A 127 -1.49 -15.65 23.32
N ASN A 128 -0.63 -16.19 22.45
CA ASN A 128 0.75 -15.70 22.31
C ASN A 128 0.80 -14.25 21.80
N LEU A 129 -0.05 -13.89 20.83
CA LEU A 129 -0.16 -12.52 20.34
C LEU A 129 -0.62 -11.57 21.46
N GLN A 130 -1.60 -11.98 22.26
CA GLN A 130 -2.10 -11.19 23.39
C GLN A 130 -1.01 -11.01 24.47
N GLN A 131 -0.22 -12.05 24.74
CA GLN A 131 0.90 -11.97 25.67
C GLN A 131 1.93 -10.94 25.21
N VAL A 132 2.36 -11.00 23.94
CA VAL A 132 3.30 -10.03 23.37
C VAL A 132 2.70 -8.63 23.35
N HIS A 133 1.42 -8.51 22.97
CA HIS A 133 0.71 -7.23 22.95
C HIS A 133 0.66 -6.59 24.35
N GLU A 134 0.33 -7.36 25.39
CA GLU A 134 0.29 -6.84 26.75
C GLU A 134 1.69 -6.44 27.22
N ALA A 135 2.72 -7.24 26.96
CA ALA A 135 4.11 -6.89 27.30
C ALA A 135 4.57 -5.58 26.64
N VAL A 136 4.25 -5.37 25.36
CA VAL A 136 4.55 -4.12 24.65
C VAL A 136 3.77 -2.94 25.25
N LYS A 137 2.52 -3.17 25.66
CA LYS A 137 1.70 -2.14 26.30
C LYS A 137 2.25 -1.75 27.67
N THR A 138 2.65 -2.70 28.51
CA THR A 138 3.28 -2.42 29.80
C THR A 138 4.58 -1.64 29.62
N LEU A 139 5.41 -2.02 28.64
CA LEU A 139 6.65 -1.31 28.33
C LEU A 139 6.40 0.15 27.89
N LYS A 140 5.37 0.39 27.08
CA LYS A 140 4.97 1.75 26.69
C LYS A 140 4.51 2.56 27.90
N GLU A 141 3.71 1.98 28.79
CA GLU A 141 3.27 2.64 30.02
C GLU A 141 4.44 2.99 30.94
N HIS A 142 5.38 2.06 31.14
CA HIS A 142 6.60 2.32 31.90
C HIS A 142 7.42 3.48 31.29
N TYR A 143 7.57 3.52 29.97
CA TYR A 143 8.29 4.59 29.29
C TYR A 143 7.59 5.95 29.45
N LEU A 144 6.26 6.00 29.30
CA LEU A 144 5.51 7.24 29.48
C LEU A 144 5.58 7.74 30.93
N ASN A 145 5.53 6.83 31.90
CA ASN A 145 5.67 7.19 33.32
C ASN A 145 7.08 7.72 33.63
N TYR A 146 8.12 7.07 33.11
CA TYR A 146 9.50 7.55 33.21
C TYR A 146 9.64 8.97 32.64
N ARG A 147 9.09 9.20 31.44
CA ARG A 147 9.10 10.53 30.80
C ARG A 147 8.37 11.59 31.62
N LYS A 148 7.22 11.24 32.18
CA LYS A 148 6.44 12.12 33.06
C LYS A 148 7.23 12.52 34.30
N ILE A 149 7.91 11.58 34.94
CA ILE A 149 8.66 11.81 36.19
C ILE A 149 9.94 12.60 35.94
N ILE A 150 10.72 12.25 34.91
CA ILE A 150 12.04 12.85 34.66
C ILE A 150 11.95 14.13 33.85
N HIS A 151 11.09 14.18 32.84
CA HIS A 151 11.01 15.30 31.89
C HIS A 151 9.77 16.18 32.09
N GLY A 152 8.87 15.84 33.02
CA GLY A 152 7.62 16.57 33.24
C GLY A 152 6.66 16.54 32.04
N ASP A 153 6.95 15.70 31.03
CA ASP A 153 6.24 15.67 29.77
C ASP A 153 5.20 14.54 29.78
N ASN A 154 3.93 14.94 29.71
CA ASN A 154 2.76 14.05 29.75
C ASN A 154 2.27 13.60 28.36
N ARG A 155 3.00 13.93 27.27
CA ARG A 155 2.57 13.58 25.92
C ARG A 155 2.74 12.09 25.62
N ASN A 156 1.70 11.46 25.11
CA ASN A 156 1.76 10.10 24.60
C ASN A 156 2.37 10.07 23.18
N ILE A 157 3.66 9.77 23.08
CA ILE A 157 4.34 9.66 21.78
C ILE A 157 4.00 8.40 20.99
N PHE A 158 3.32 7.43 21.61
CA PHE A 158 2.95 6.16 20.98
C PHE A 158 1.54 6.17 20.40
N GLU A 159 0.76 7.21 20.67
CA GLU A 159 -0.48 7.42 19.97
C GLU A 159 -0.18 7.61 18.49
N LYS A 160 -0.67 6.69 17.66
CA LYS A 160 -0.74 6.93 16.22
C LYS A 160 -1.59 8.18 16.08
N GLN A 161 -0.97 9.27 15.62
CA GLN A 161 -1.74 10.39 15.10
C GLN A 161 -2.65 9.78 14.03
N GLN A 162 -3.94 9.62 14.35
CA GLN A 162 -4.92 9.43 13.32
C GLN A 162 -4.70 10.64 12.43
N LYS A 163 -4.22 10.41 11.20
CA LYS A 163 -4.37 11.40 10.15
C LYS A 163 -5.87 11.55 10.05
N VAL A 164 -6.43 12.47 10.83
CA VAL A 164 -7.74 13.00 10.57
C VAL A 164 -7.57 13.54 9.17
N SER A 165 -8.00 12.78 8.18
CA SER A 165 -8.31 13.31 6.88
C SER A 165 -9.43 14.28 7.15
N VAL A 166 -9.07 15.48 7.61
CA VAL A 166 -9.92 16.64 7.55
C VAL A 166 -10.13 16.80 6.06
N ARG A 167 -11.19 16.17 5.54
CA ARG A 167 -11.86 16.63 4.32
C ARG A 167 -12.37 18.02 4.70
N GLN A 168 -11.46 18.98 4.61
CA GLN A 168 -11.75 20.38 4.78
C GLN A 168 -12.50 20.78 3.52
N THR A 169 -13.79 20.45 3.46
CA THR A 169 -14.75 21.19 2.65
C THR A 169 -14.95 22.54 3.33
N ASN A 170 -13.91 23.38 3.28
CA ASN A 170 -13.99 24.80 3.62
C ASN A 170 -13.80 25.57 2.32
N TYR A 171 -14.91 25.81 1.62
CA TYR A 171 -15.00 26.99 0.75
C TYR A 171 -14.97 28.22 1.65
N ARG A 172 -13.77 28.66 2.03
CA ARG A 172 -13.56 30.00 2.55
C ARG A 172 -12.95 30.81 1.42
N ASN A 173 -13.65 31.87 1.04
CA ASN A 173 -13.19 32.91 0.12
C ASN A 173 -11.75 33.28 0.44
N ILE A 174 -10.83 32.94 -0.45
CA ILE A 174 -9.46 33.42 -0.40
C ILE A 174 -9.48 34.78 -1.11
N GLU A 175 -9.55 35.85 -0.32
CA GLU A 175 -9.05 37.14 -0.76
C GLU A 175 -7.55 36.96 -1.06
N GLN A 176 -7.22 37.02 -2.34
CA GLN A 176 -5.87 36.97 -2.86
C GLN A 176 -5.13 38.25 -2.46
N THR A 177 -4.25 38.18 -1.47
CA THR A 177 -3.21 39.20 -1.26
C THR A 177 -1.84 38.58 -1.53
N GLY A 178 -1.42 38.67 -2.79
CA GLY A 178 -0.09 38.29 -3.27
C GLY A 178 -0.10 37.97 -4.77
N PRO A 179 0.89 38.41 -5.56
CA PRO A 179 0.95 38.08 -6.98
C PRO A 179 1.17 36.56 -7.14
N ASN A 180 0.18 35.89 -7.73
CA ASN A 180 0.21 34.45 -7.96
C ASN A 180 1.23 34.14 -9.08
N PRO A 181 2.24 33.28 -8.88
CA PRO A 181 3.34 33.07 -9.84
C PRO A 181 2.96 32.29 -11.11
N PHE A 182 1.68 32.02 -11.34
CA PHE A 182 1.17 31.20 -12.44
C PHE A 182 0.09 31.90 -13.28
N THR A 183 0.16 33.23 -13.43
CA THR A 183 -0.79 34.04 -14.25
C THR A 183 -0.75 33.75 -15.77
N GLY A 184 0.00 32.75 -16.23
CA GLY A 184 0.17 32.45 -17.66
C GLY A 184 0.01 30.99 -18.08
N VAL A 185 -0.31 30.06 -17.17
CA VAL A 185 -0.51 28.64 -17.53
C VAL A 185 -2.00 28.34 -17.69
N THR A 186 -2.55 28.80 -18.80
CA THR A 186 -3.90 28.42 -19.23
C THR A 186 -3.83 27.00 -19.79
N ASN A 187 -4.49 26.04 -19.14
CA ASN A 187 -4.59 24.67 -19.64
C ASN A 187 -5.31 24.67 -21.00
N ALA A 188 -4.57 24.44 -22.09
CA ALA A 188 -5.08 24.49 -23.45
C ALA A 188 -6.26 23.52 -23.68
N ALA A 189 -6.30 22.39 -22.95
CA ALA A 189 -7.42 21.45 -23.01
C ALA A 189 -8.71 22.04 -22.41
N ALA A 190 -8.60 22.89 -21.37
CA ALA A 190 -9.76 23.55 -20.77
C ALA A 190 -10.35 24.62 -21.70
N VAL A 191 -9.51 25.36 -22.42
CA VAL A 191 -9.95 26.35 -23.43
C VAL A 191 -10.63 25.68 -24.62
N ALA A 192 -10.09 24.55 -25.08
CA ALA A 192 -10.67 23.77 -26.18
C ALA A 192 -12.04 23.17 -25.82
N MET A 193 -12.22 22.71 -24.58
CA MET A 193 -13.51 22.17 -24.11
C MET A 193 -14.56 23.28 -23.93
N ALA A 194 -14.16 24.45 -23.44
CA ALA A 194 -15.05 25.61 -23.27
C ALA A 194 -15.58 26.15 -24.61
N SER A 195 -14.73 26.19 -25.64
CA SER A 195 -15.15 26.65 -26.98
C SER A 195 -16.11 25.68 -27.66
N VAL A 196 -15.95 24.37 -27.43
CA VAL A 196 -16.89 23.34 -27.92
C VAL A 196 -18.26 23.47 -27.25
N LEU A 197 -18.31 23.73 -25.94
CA LEU A 197 -19.56 23.91 -25.20
C LEU A 197 -20.33 25.17 -25.63
N THR A 198 -19.62 26.24 -25.96
CA THR A 198 -20.26 27.51 -26.38
C THR A 198 -20.85 27.39 -27.79
N ARG A 199 -20.28 26.53 -28.65
CA ARG A 199 -20.79 26.30 -30.01
C ARG A 199 -22.12 25.52 -30.04
N SER A 200 -22.48 24.83 -28.96
CA SER A 200 -23.76 24.08 -28.87
C SER A 200 -24.99 24.93 -28.47
N GLN A 201 -24.85 26.24 -28.25
CA GLN A 201 -25.97 27.12 -27.86
C GLN A 201 -26.26 28.27 -28.85
N GLN A 202 -26.24 28.02 -30.16
CA GLN A 202 -26.92 28.92 -31.11
C GLN A 202 -28.10 28.20 -31.79
N PRO A 203 -29.34 28.69 -31.60
CA PRO A 203 -30.52 28.12 -32.25
C PRO A 203 -30.55 28.50 -33.74
N ALA A 204 -30.87 27.50 -34.56
CA ALA A 204 -31.12 27.66 -35.99
C ALA A 204 -32.37 28.53 -36.24
N GLY A 205 -32.23 29.57 -37.06
CA GLY A 205 -33.33 30.46 -37.44
C GLY A 205 -33.03 31.25 -38.71
N LYS A 206 -33.53 30.71 -39.84
CA LYS A 206 -33.75 31.27 -41.19
C LYS A 206 -33.64 32.80 -41.38
N TYR A 207 -33.06 33.24 -42.51
CA TYR A 207 -33.80 33.61 -43.74
C TYR A 207 -32.85 33.77 -44.94
N ILE A 208 -33.28 33.25 -46.08
CA ILE A 208 -32.68 33.39 -47.42
C ILE A 208 -33.31 34.62 -48.08
N SER A 209 -32.51 35.51 -48.68
CA SER A 209 -32.97 36.41 -49.74
C SER A 209 -31.89 36.61 -50.80
N PHE A 210 -32.29 36.38 -52.06
CA PHE A 210 -31.51 36.51 -53.30
C PHE A 210 -31.33 37.99 -53.73
N PHE A 211 -30.18 38.26 -54.37
CA PHE A 211 -29.88 39.22 -55.46
C PHE A 211 -30.63 40.57 -55.58
N ASN A 212 -29.89 41.70 -55.67
CA ASN A 212 -29.61 42.40 -56.95
C ASN A 212 -28.87 43.75 -56.76
N LEU A 213 -28.03 44.05 -57.79
CA LEU A 213 -27.28 45.26 -58.17
C LEU A 213 -26.21 45.81 -57.21
#